data_AF-A0A532UQY9-F1
#
_entry.id   AF-A0A532UQY9-F1
#
_cell.length_a   1.000
_cell.length_b   1.000
_cell.length_c   1.000
_cell.angle_alpha   90.00
_cell.angle_beta   90.00
_cell.angle_gamma   90.00
#
_symmetry.space_group_name_H-M   'P 1'
#
loop_
_entity.id
_entity.type
_entity.pdbx_description
1 polymer ?
#
loop_
_entity_poly.entity_id
_entity_poly.type
_entity_poly.pdbx_seq_one_letter_code
_entity_poly.pdbx_strand_id
1 'polypeptide(L)'
;MKKRKRNGFVLVLVITAMAVIAIEMFALAGIANTMQFQSHSAYLQACERNLLASGLTWAKQNVQNESRETFDKTIQLDVGRMNIRGSALDVTITVSPDEEAEVQINSSCTRGRQTLTGGGKYRIELHDKQETTPGTRKSPAGD
;
A
#
# COMPACT_ATOMS: atom_id res chain seq x y z
N MET A 1 -17.55 -64.36 6.43
CA MET A 1 -18.47 -63.29 6.89
C MET A 1 -19.59 -63.10 5.86
N LYS A 2 -20.88 -63.13 6.26
CA LYS A 2 -22.03 -62.92 5.33
C LYS A 2 -21.86 -61.60 4.56
N LYS A 3 -22.03 -61.59 3.22
CA LYS A 3 -21.84 -60.41 2.33
C LYS A 3 -22.47 -59.12 2.87
N ARG A 4 -23.64 -59.21 3.53
CA ARG A 4 -24.33 -58.09 4.18
C ARG A 4 -23.50 -57.39 5.28
N LYS A 5 -22.78 -58.15 6.12
CA LYS A 5 -21.94 -57.61 7.20
C LYS A 5 -20.68 -56.91 6.67
N ARG A 6 -20.08 -57.44 5.58
CA ARG A 6 -18.91 -56.83 4.93
C ARG A 6 -19.27 -55.51 4.25
N ASN A 7 -20.40 -55.47 3.55
CA ASN A 7 -20.85 -54.26 2.87
C ASN A 7 -21.21 -53.15 3.87
N GLY A 8 -21.83 -53.49 5.01
CA GLY A 8 -22.09 -52.52 6.09
C GLY A 8 -20.82 -51.95 6.70
N PHE A 9 -19.79 -52.78 6.92
CA PHE A 9 -18.50 -52.31 7.43
C PHE A 9 -17.78 -51.36 6.45
N VAL A 10 -17.78 -51.70 5.15
CA VAL A 10 -17.23 -50.80 4.11
C VAL A 10 -17.99 -49.48 4.05
N LEU A 11 -19.32 -49.51 4.17
CA LEU A 11 -20.13 -48.29 4.18
C LEU A 11 -19.77 -47.37 5.36
N VAL A 12 -19.60 -47.93 6.56
CA VAL A 12 -19.17 -47.16 7.74
C VAL A 12 -17.81 -46.52 7.50
N LEU A 13 -16.83 -47.27 6.97
CA LEU A 13 -15.50 -46.72 6.66
C LEU A 13 -15.57 -45.57 5.66
N VAL A 14 -16.37 -45.68 4.60
CA VAL A 14 -16.53 -44.62 3.60
C VAL A 14 -17.15 -43.37 4.23
N ILE A 15 -18.19 -43.53 5.06
CA ILE A 15 -18.82 -42.40 5.75
C ILE A 15 -17.82 -41.72 6.70
N THR A 16 -17.05 -42.49 7.46
CA THR A 16 -16.01 -41.93 8.34
C THR A 16 -14.95 -41.19 7.54
N ALA A 17 -14.48 -41.75 6.42
CA ALA A 17 -13.50 -41.10 5.56
C ALA A 17 -14.03 -39.77 4.98
N MET A 18 -15.28 -39.75 4.49
CA MET A 18 -15.93 -38.53 4.01
C MET A 18 -16.06 -37.48 5.12
N ALA A 19 -16.41 -37.89 6.34
CA ALA A 19 -16.52 -36.98 7.48
C ALA A 19 -15.16 -36.35 7.83
N VAL A 20 -14.08 -37.13 7.82
CA VAL A 20 -12.71 -36.61 8.07
C VAL A 20 -12.31 -35.60 7.00
N ILE A 21 -12.51 -35.93 5.71
CA ILE A 21 -12.21 -35.02 4.59
C ILE A 21 -13.02 -33.72 4.71
N ALA A 22 -14.29 -33.80 5.09
CA ALA A 22 -15.14 -32.63 5.28
C ALA A 22 -14.63 -31.70 6.39
N ILE A 23 -14.14 -32.26 7.50
CA ILE A 23 -13.57 -31.49 8.62
C ILE A 23 -12.28 -30.77 8.17
N GLU A 24 -11.40 -31.46 7.46
CA GLU A 24 -10.16 -30.87 6.94
C GLU A 24 -10.43 -29.72 5.97
N MET A 25 -11.36 -29.93 5.02
CA MET A 25 -11.77 -28.89 4.07
C MET A 25 -12.39 -27.68 4.76
N PHE A 26 -13.19 -27.90 5.82
CA PHE A 26 -13.77 -26.81 6.61
C PHE A 26 -12.69 -25.98 7.32
N ALA A 27 -11.70 -26.63 7.94
CA ALA A 27 -10.59 -25.94 8.58
C ALA A 27 -9.74 -25.14 7.56
N LEU A 28 -9.41 -25.74 6.42
CA LEU A 28 -8.66 -25.09 5.35
C LEU A 28 -9.40 -23.88 4.77
N ALA A 29 -10.71 -23.98 4.57
CA ALA A 29 -11.53 -22.85 4.11
C ALA A 29 -11.51 -21.69 5.10
N GLY A 30 -11.54 -21.97 6.41
CA GLY A 30 -11.39 -20.96 7.46
C GLY A 30 -10.05 -20.22 7.36
N ILE A 31 -8.95 -20.96 7.20
CA ILE A 31 -7.59 -20.40 7.09
C ILE A 31 -7.42 -19.61 5.78
N ALA A 32 -7.97 -20.09 4.66
CA ALA A 32 -7.91 -19.39 3.39
C ALA A 32 -8.60 -18.02 3.45
N ASN A 33 -9.75 -17.96 4.13
CA ASN A 33 -10.49 -16.69 4.30
C ASN A 33 -9.70 -15.68 5.14
N THR A 34 -9.04 -16.11 6.22
CA THR A 34 -8.23 -15.21 7.04
C THR A 34 -7.00 -14.72 6.28
N MET A 35 -6.31 -15.59 5.54
CA MET A 35 -5.18 -15.20 4.69
C MET A 35 -5.61 -14.22 3.58
N GLN A 36 -6.78 -14.41 2.97
CA GLN A 36 -7.30 -13.49 1.97
C GLN A 36 -7.57 -12.10 2.56
N PHE A 37 -8.14 -12.03 3.77
CA PHE A 37 -8.37 -10.76 4.47
C PHE A 37 -7.06 -10.06 4.82
N GLN A 38 -6.11 -10.78 5.42
CA GLN A 38 -4.79 -10.24 5.76
C GLN A 38 -4.02 -9.75 4.52
N SER A 39 -4.14 -10.47 3.41
CA SER A 39 -3.54 -10.07 2.13
C SER A 39 -4.15 -8.77 1.60
N HIS A 40 -5.48 -8.61 1.72
CA HIS A 40 -6.14 -7.37 1.34
C HIS A 40 -5.74 -6.19 2.23
N SER A 41 -5.66 -6.39 3.55
CA SER A 41 -5.22 -5.33 4.46
C SER A 41 -3.77 -4.93 4.21
N ALA A 42 -2.87 -5.91 4.02
CA ALA A 42 -1.46 -5.64 3.72
C ALA A 42 -1.30 -4.89 2.39
N TYR A 43 -2.08 -5.26 1.37
CA TYR A 43 -2.13 -4.55 0.11
C TYR A 43 -2.56 -3.08 0.29
N LEU A 44 -3.67 -2.84 0.99
CA LEU A 44 -4.17 -1.47 1.21
C LEU A 44 -3.16 -0.62 1.99
N GLN A 45 -2.52 -1.19 3.01
CA GLN A 45 -1.49 -0.52 3.79
C GLN A 45 -0.24 -0.19 2.97
N ALA A 46 0.16 -1.08 2.05
CA ALA A 46 1.26 -0.81 1.13
C ALA A 46 0.91 0.31 0.15
N CYS A 47 -0.31 0.30 -0.38
CA CYS A 47 -0.79 1.38 -1.25
C CYS A 47 -0.81 2.74 -0.53
N GLU A 48 -1.35 2.79 0.69
CA GLU A 48 -1.37 4.00 1.53
C GLU A 48 0.06 4.56 1.72
N ARG A 49 1.01 3.72 2.15
CA ARG A 49 2.40 4.13 2.35
C ARG A 49 3.05 4.64 1.06
N ASN A 50 2.80 3.97 -0.06
CA ASN A 50 3.33 4.40 -1.35
C ASN A 50 2.73 5.73 -1.80
N LEU A 51 1.44 5.96 -1.58
CA LEU A 51 0.78 7.23 -1.89
C LEU A 51 1.30 8.36 -1.02
N LEU A 52 1.44 8.15 0.29
CA LEU A 52 2.02 9.14 1.20
C LEU A 52 3.46 9.50 0.80
N ALA A 53 4.29 8.51 0.48
CA ALA A 53 5.67 8.73 0.03
C ALA A 53 5.72 9.48 -1.32
N SER A 54 4.82 9.14 -2.25
CA SER A 54 4.74 9.79 -3.57
C SER A 54 4.26 11.23 -3.43
N GLY A 55 3.24 11.49 -2.62
CA GLY A 55 2.75 12.83 -2.32
C GLY A 55 3.82 13.69 -1.67
N LEU A 56 4.62 13.13 -0.76
CA LEU A 56 5.69 13.86 -0.09
C LEU A 56 6.82 14.21 -1.05
N THR A 57 7.20 13.27 -1.91
CA THR A 57 8.23 13.48 -2.93
C THR A 57 7.80 14.55 -3.93
N TRP A 58 6.54 14.46 -4.40
CA TRP A 58 5.96 15.49 -5.26
C TRP A 58 5.94 16.86 -4.56
N ALA A 59 5.53 16.92 -3.30
CA ALA A 59 5.48 18.17 -2.55
C ALA A 59 6.87 18.81 -2.38
N LYS A 60 7.88 18.01 -2.02
CA LYS A 60 9.28 18.45 -1.94
C LYS A 60 9.75 19.07 -3.24
N GLN A 61 9.45 18.43 -4.37
CA GLN A 61 9.84 18.93 -5.69
C GLN A 61 9.12 20.23 -6.06
N ASN A 62 7.84 20.40 -5.69
CA ASN A 62 7.09 21.61 -5.98
C ASN A 62 7.50 22.79 -5.08
N VAL A 63 7.84 22.52 -3.81
CA VAL A 63 8.41 23.51 -2.89
C VAL A 63 9.78 24.00 -3.40
N GLN A 64 10.64 23.08 -3.85
CA GLN A 64 11.98 23.42 -4.38
C GLN A 64 11.94 24.17 -5.72
N ASN A 65 10.97 23.88 -6.58
CA ASN A 65 10.83 24.53 -7.88
C ASN A 65 10.08 25.87 -7.81
N GLU A 66 9.86 26.43 -6.62
CA GLU A 66 9.14 27.69 -6.36
C GLU A 66 7.79 27.81 -7.08
N SER A 67 7.08 26.70 -7.29
CA SER A 67 5.74 26.73 -7.89
C SER A 67 4.72 27.23 -6.85
N ARG A 68 4.86 28.50 -6.45
CA ARG A 68 4.04 29.16 -5.42
C ARG A 68 2.55 29.16 -5.75
N GLU A 69 2.19 28.93 -7.02
CA GLU A 69 0.81 28.74 -7.47
C GLU A 69 0.09 27.58 -6.79
N THR A 70 0.85 26.61 -6.28
CA THR A 70 0.37 25.40 -5.61
C THR A 70 0.24 25.55 -4.09
N PHE A 71 0.72 26.67 -3.54
CA PHE A 71 0.64 26.93 -2.10
C PHE A 71 -0.78 27.33 -1.70
N ASP A 72 -1.13 26.97 -0.47
CA ASP A 72 -2.42 27.18 0.18
C ASP A 72 -3.62 26.58 -0.61
N LYS A 73 -3.34 25.62 -1.49
CA LYS A 73 -4.33 24.87 -2.25
C LYS A 73 -4.13 23.39 -2.03
N THR A 74 -5.25 22.67 -2.02
CA THR A 74 -5.26 21.22 -2.09
C THR A 74 -5.23 20.80 -3.55
N ILE A 75 -4.22 20.04 -3.92
CA ILE A 75 -4.01 19.52 -5.27
C ILE A 75 -4.25 18.02 -5.24
N GLN A 76 -5.17 17.59 -6.08
CA GLN A 76 -5.42 16.17 -6.31
C GLN A 76 -4.43 15.67 -7.36
N LEU A 77 -3.56 14.73 -6.97
CA LEU A 77 -2.57 14.13 -7.86
C LEU A 77 -3.20 12.99 -8.65
N ASP A 78 -2.91 12.95 -9.95
CA ASP A 78 -3.31 11.82 -10.80
C ASP A 78 -2.46 10.58 -10.47
N VAL A 79 -3.11 9.62 -9.83
CA VAL A 79 -2.55 8.32 -9.45
C VAL A 79 -3.00 7.19 -10.40
N GLY A 80 -3.70 7.50 -11.48
CA GLY A 80 -4.23 6.52 -12.43
C GLY A 80 -3.16 5.64 -13.07
N ARG A 81 -1.94 6.17 -13.24
CA ARG A 81 -0.79 5.44 -13.78
C ARG A 81 -0.11 4.49 -12.78
N MET A 82 -0.42 4.61 -11.48
CA MET A 82 0.15 3.74 -10.44
C MET A 82 -0.54 2.37 -10.37
N ASN A 83 -1.58 2.14 -11.18
CA ASN A 83 -2.40 0.92 -11.20
C ASN A 83 -3.02 0.57 -9.83
N ILE A 84 -3.24 1.57 -8.98
CA ILE A 84 -3.93 1.44 -7.69
C ILE A 84 -5.39 1.84 -7.92
N ARG A 85 -6.26 0.86 -8.21
CA ARG A 85 -7.69 1.13 -8.45
C ARG A 85 -8.36 1.72 -7.21
N GLY A 86 -9.27 2.67 -7.41
CA GLY A 86 -10.01 3.30 -6.33
C GLY A 86 -9.11 4.06 -5.34
N SER A 87 -7.99 4.59 -5.84
CA SER A 87 -7.10 5.44 -5.05
C SER A 87 -7.33 6.93 -5.33
N ALA A 88 -7.07 7.73 -4.31
CA ALA A 88 -7.01 9.18 -4.39
C ALA A 88 -5.84 9.68 -3.55
N LEU A 89 -5.22 10.76 -4.00
CA LEU A 89 -4.10 11.40 -3.31
C LEU A 89 -4.27 12.90 -3.42
N ASP A 90 -4.46 13.54 -2.27
CA ASP A 90 -4.59 14.98 -2.15
C ASP A 90 -3.40 15.51 -1.36
N VAL A 91 -2.77 16.57 -1.87
CA VAL A 91 -1.62 17.21 -1.25
C VAL A 91 -1.93 18.69 -1.05
N THR A 92 -1.73 19.19 0.15
CA THR A 92 -1.86 20.60 0.50
C THR A 92 -0.51 21.08 1.02
N ILE A 93 0.02 22.15 0.42
CA ILE A 93 1.27 22.78 0.85
C ILE A 93 0.89 24.14 1.44
N THR A 94 1.17 24.34 2.72
CA THR A 94 0.97 25.61 3.43
C THR A 94 2.33 26.18 3.79
N VAL A 95 2.57 27.44 3.44
CA VAL A 95 3.84 28.11 3.79
C VAL A 95 3.60 29.03 4.97
N SER A 96 4.36 28.81 6.04
CA SER A 96 4.33 29.66 7.22
C SER A 96 5.12 30.97 6.98
N PRO A 97 4.84 32.03 7.74
CA PRO A 97 5.58 33.30 7.65
C PRO A 97 7.09 33.15 7.90
N ASP A 98 7.49 32.12 8.65
CA ASP A 98 8.87 31.82 9.03
C ASP A 98 9.63 31.00 7.97
N GLU A 99 9.19 31.01 6.70
CA GLU A 99 9.78 30.24 5.59
C GLU A 99 9.83 28.71 5.83
N GLU A 100 8.95 28.17 6.68
CA GLU A 100 8.74 26.73 6.81
C GLU A 100 7.52 26.29 5.99
N ALA A 101 7.70 25.34 5.06
CA ALA A 101 6.58 24.72 4.35
C ALA A 101 6.06 23.51 5.13
N GLU A 102 4.80 23.55 5.55
CA GLU A 102 4.07 22.38 6.06
C GLU A 102 3.30 21.74 4.91
N VAL A 103 3.42 20.43 4.77
CA VAL A 103 2.72 19.63 3.76
C VAL A 103 1.79 18.67 4.44
N GLN A 104 0.50 18.79 4.14
CA GLN A 104 -0.51 17.81 4.49
C GLN A 104 -0.79 16.91 3.28
N ILE A 105 -0.72 15.60 3.50
CA ILE A 105 -1.01 14.60 2.48
C ILE A 105 -2.16 13.77 2.99
N ASN A 106 -3.22 13.66 2.19
CA ASN A 106 -4.32 12.76 2.44
C ASN A 106 -4.38 11.74 1.32
N SER A 107 -4.51 10.47 1.68
CA SER A 107 -4.55 9.35 0.75
C SER A 107 -5.79 8.50 1.04
N SER A 108 -6.32 7.89 -0.01
CA SER A 108 -7.40 6.92 0.07
C SER A 108 -7.10 5.77 -0.87
N CYS A 109 -7.33 4.55 -0.44
CA CYS A 109 -7.17 3.32 -1.24
C CYS A 109 -8.38 2.42 -1.01
N THR A 110 -9.03 1.97 -2.08
CA THR A 110 -10.19 1.08 -2.00
C THR A 110 -9.94 -0.24 -2.71
N ARG A 111 -10.29 -1.35 -2.06
CA ARG A 111 -10.29 -2.69 -2.65
C ARG A 111 -11.51 -3.48 -2.19
N GLY A 112 -12.39 -3.84 -3.13
CA GLY A 112 -13.64 -4.54 -2.82
C GLY A 112 -14.53 -3.67 -1.91
N ARG A 113 -14.83 -4.17 -0.71
CA ARG A 113 -15.64 -3.45 0.31
C ARG A 113 -14.80 -2.72 1.35
N GLN A 114 -13.47 -2.73 1.21
CA GLN A 114 -12.56 -2.11 2.17
C GLN A 114 -11.98 -0.84 1.58
N THR A 115 -12.04 0.24 2.37
CA THR A 115 -11.38 1.51 2.07
C THR A 115 -10.46 1.85 3.23
N LEU A 116 -9.23 2.21 2.92
CA LEU A 116 -8.26 2.70 3.88
C LEU A 116 -7.92 4.14 3.52
N THR A 117 -8.03 5.03 4.50
CA THR A 117 -7.66 6.44 4.38
C THR A 117 -6.49 6.72 5.29
N GLY A 118 -5.46 7.37 4.75
CA GLY A 118 -4.25 7.74 5.48
C GLY A 118 -3.99 9.23 5.38
N GLY A 119 -3.43 9.82 6.43
CA GLY A 119 -3.06 11.23 6.46
C GLY A 119 -1.71 11.42 7.13
N GLY A 120 -0.92 12.37 6.63
CA GLY A 120 0.36 12.74 7.21
C GLY A 120 0.62 14.23 7.07
N LYS A 121 1.21 14.82 8.11
CA LYS A 121 1.72 16.19 8.11
C LYS A 121 3.23 16.14 8.18
N TYR A 122 3.90 16.86 7.29
CA TYR A 122 5.34 16.84 7.13
C TYR A 122 5.86 18.27 7.03
N ARG A 123 6.98 18.55 7.68
CA ARG A 123 7.69 19.82 7.49
C ARG A 123 8.75 19.64 6.41
N ILE A 124 8.85 20.63 5.53
CA ILE A 124 9.88 20.72 4.50
C ILE A 124 10.64 22.02 4.75
N GLU A 125 11.90 21.89 5.11
CA GLU A 125 12.81 23.03 5.22
C GLU A 125 13.09 23.57 3.82
N LEU A 126 12.79 24.85 3.61
CA LEU A 126 13.17 25.61 2.41
C LEU A 126 14.66 25.97 2.51
N HIS A 127 15.56 24.99 2.46
CA HIS A 127 17.00 25.31 2.38
C HIS A 127 17.38 25.64 0.93
N ASP A 128 18.02 26.80 0.80
CA ASP A 128 18.53 27.41 -0.42
C ASP A 128 19.42 26.46 -1.22
N LYS A 129 19.36 26.57 -2.55
CA LYS A 129 20.01 25.73 -3.57
C LYS A 129 21.35 25.12 -3.12
N GLN A 130 21.41 23.80 -2.94
CA GLN A 130 22.67 23.10 -3.12
C GLN A 130 22.96 23.00 -4.63
N GLU A 131 23.88 23.86 -5.08
CA GLU A 131 24.63 23.70 -6.32
C GLU A 131 25.10 22.25 -6.46
N THR A 132 24.40 21.47 -7.29
CA THR A 132 24.94 20.21 -7.78
C THR A 132 25.84 20.52 -8.96
N THR A 133 27.05 21.03 -8.64
CA THR A 133 28.18 20.95 -9.55
C THR A 133 28.48 19.46 -9.78
N PRO A 134 28.41 18.93 -11.01
CA PRO A 134 28.66 17.52 -11.27
C PRO A 134 30.14 17.23 -11.03
N GLY A 135 30.43 16.50 -9.95
CA GLY A 135 31.78 16.08 -9.59
C GLY A 135 32.40 15.18 -10.66
N THR A 136 33.49 15.67 -11.24
CA THR A 136 34.42 14.98 -12.13
C THR A 136 34.86 13.64 -11.53
N ARG A 137 34.48 12.53 -12.16
CA ARG A 137 34.97 11.18 -11.85
C ARG A 137 36.44 11.06 -12.26
N LYS A 138 37.37 11.16 -11.30
CA LYS A 138 38.76 10.72 -11.51
C LYS A 138 38.81 9.19 -11.43
N SER A 139 39.10 8.56 -12.56
CA SER A 139 39.48 7.15 -12.67
C SER A 139 40.93 6.99 -12.22
N PRO A 140 41.28 6.09 -11.30
CA PRO A 140 42.68 5.73 -11.11
C PRO A 140 43.06 4.72 -12.18
N ALA A 141 43.93 5.14 -13.11
CA ALA A 141 44.77 4.22 -13.87
C ALA A 141 45.83 3.69 -12.90
N GLY A 142 45.94 2.37 -12.80
CA GLY A 142 47.03 1.68 -12.12
C GLY A 142 47.86 0.96 -13.17
N ASP A 143 49.16 1.24 -13.12
CA ASP A 143 50.25 0.55 -13.83
C ASP A 143 50.36 -0.94 -13.45
#